data_AF-A0AA42DLR7-F1
#
_entry.id   AF-A0AA42DLR7-F1
#
_cell.length_a   1.000
_cell.length_b   1.000
_cell.length_c   1.000
_cell.angle_alpha   90.00
_cell.angle_beta   90.00
_cell.angle_gamma   90.00
#
_symmetry.space_group_name_H-M   'P 1'
#
loop_
_entity.id
_entity.type
_entity.pdbx_description
1 polymer ?
#
loop_
_entity_poly.entity_id
_entity_poly.type
_entity_poly.pdbx_seq_one_letter_code
_entity_poly.pdbx_strand_id
1 'polypeptide(L)'
;MKKSSTRISANELNRFMYCPNQWYYKRVYGAKSLTQMYEALDIEHSEHTEHFTKGMKHHTSYHFRYRIMKVIRIIILIGLLILIFKGVSIWK
;
A
#
# COMPACT_ATOMS: atom_id res chain seq x y z
N MET A 1 10.72 -8.26 -3.56
CA MET A 1 10.38 -8.42 -2.13
C MET A 1 11.62 -8.89 -1.41
N LYS A 2 12.07 -8.18 -0.37
CA LYS A 2 13.23 -8.62 0.43
C LYS A 2 12.74 -9.76 1.32
N LYS A 3 13.32 -10.96 1.16
CA LYS A 3 12.96 -12.15 1.95
C LYS A 3 13.29 -11.87 3.41
N SER A 4 12.28 -11.90 4.28
CA SER A 4 12.46 -11.84 5.73
C SER A 4 12.04 -13.19 6.31
N SER A 5 12.83 -13.75 7.22
CA SER A 5 12.43 -14.95 7.96
C SER A 5 11.28 -14.66 8.93
N THR A 6 11.17 -13.41 9.42
CA THR A 6 10.26 -13.02 10.50
C THR A 6 9.12 -12.10 10.08
N ARG A 7 9.06 -11.66 8.81
CA ARG A 7 8.03 -10.73 8.33
C ARG A 7 7.35 -11.25 7.09
N ILE A 8 6.02 -11.22 7.11
CA ILE A 8 5.14 -11.53 5.98
C ILE A 8 4.52 -10.22 5.51
N SER A 9 4.58 -9.93 4.21
CA SER A 9 3.96 -8.71 3.65
C SER A 9 2.48 -8.91 3.33
N ALA A 10 1.69 -7.83 3.21
CA ALA A 10 0.28 -7.94 2.81
C ALA A 10 0.10 -8.63 1.45
N ASN A 11 0.98 -8.37 0.48
CA ASN A 11 0.98 -9.06 -0.83
C ASN A 11 1.27 -10.56 -0.68
N GLU A 12 2.11 -10.91 0.27
CA GLU A 12 2.48 -12.28 0.55
C GLU A 12 1.31 -13.06 1.17
N LEU A 13 0.63 -12.46 2.14
CA LEU A 13 -0.60 -13.01 2.71
C LEU A 13 -1.70 -13.13 1.65
N ASN A 14 -1.91 -12.09 0.83
CA ASN A 14 -2.89 -12.12 -0.25
C ASN A 14 -2.63 -13.26 -1.23
N ARG A 15 -1.36 -13.49 -1.58
CA ARG A 15 -0.96 -14.61 -2.44
C ARG A 15 -1.18 -15.97 -1.78
N PHE A 16 -0.90 -16.10 -0.48
CA PHE A 16 -1.17 -17.32 0.26
C PHE A 16 -2.67 -17.64 0.29
N MET A 17 -3.50 -16.64 0.56
CA MET A 17 -4.96 -16.76 0.56
C MET A 17 -5.52 -17.11 -0.83
N TYR A 18 -4.91 -16.60 -1.89
CA TYR A 18 -5.31 -16.91 -3.27
C TYR A 18 -4.84 -18.30 -3.71
N CYS A 19 -3.56 -18.62 -3.52
CA CYS A 19 -2.95 -19.91 -3.86
C CYS A 19 -1.72 -20.19 -2.97
N PRO A 20 -1.84 -21.10 -1.98
CA PRO A 20 -0.74 -21.46 -1.09
C PRO A 20 0.50 -21.99 -1.82
N ASN A 21 0.32 -22.76 -2.89
CA ASN A 21 1.43 -23.26 -3.71
C ASN A 21 2.20 -22.11 -4.37
N GLN A 22 1.48 -21.17 -5.00
CA GLN A 22 2.10 -20.01 -5.63
C GLN A 22 2.90 -19.16 -4.63
N TRP A 23 2.42 -19.07 -3.39
CA TRP A 23 3.15 -18.43 -2.30
C TRP A 23 4.43 -19.20 -1.93
N TYR A 24 4.34 -20.51 -1.72
CA TYR A 24 5.46 -21.37 -1.35
C TYR A 24 6.59 -21.29 -2.36
N TYR A 25 6.30 -21.54 -3.64
CA TYR A 25 7.28 -21.49 -4.73
C TYR A 25 7.95 -20.12 -4.81
N LYS A 26 7.18 -19.03 -4.65
CA LYS A 26 7.73 -17.66 -4.66
C LYS A 26 8.64 -17.37 -3.48
N ARG A 27 8.44 -18.00 -2.31
CA ARG A 27 9.28 -17.83 -1.13
C ARG A 27 10.55 -18.69 -1.17
N VAL A 28 10.45 -19.89 -1.75
CA VAL A 28 11.58 -20.80 -1.94
C VAL A 28 12.53 -20.26 -3.01
N TYR A 29 12.03 -20.10 -4.24
CA TYR A 29 12.85 -19.80 -5.41
C TYR A 29 13.05 -18.30 -5.63
N GLY A 30 12.08 -17.46 -5.26
CA GLY A 30 12.07 -16.03 -5.55
C GLY A 30 11.44 -15.71 -6.91
N ALA A 31 11.26 -14.41 -7.18
CA ALA A 31 10.57 -13.98 -8.41
C ALA A 31 11.43 -14.18 -9.67
N LYS A 32 12.73 -13.89 -9.60
CA LYS A 32 13.64 -13.95 -10.77
C LYS A 32 13.74 -15.35 -11.35
N SER A 33 13.98 -16.35 -10.51
CA SER A 33 14.10 -17.75 -10.92
C SER A 33 12.79 -18.29 -11.49
N LEU A 34 11.65 -17.95 -10.87
CA LEU A 34 10.34 -18.32 -11.42
C LEU A 34 10.11 -17.71 -12.80
N THR A 35 10.45 -16.44 -13.01
CA THR A 35 10.37 -15.82 -14.34
C THR A 35 11.20 -16.57 -15.36
N GLN A 36 12.45 -16.92 -15.04
CA GLN A 36 13.32 -17.70 -15.92
C GLN A 36 12.75 -19.10 -16.23
N MET A 37 12.12 -19.75 -15.25
CA MET A 37 11.44 -21.04 -15.46
C MET A 37 10.24 -20.90 -16.39
N TYR A 38 9.44 -19.84 -16.26
CA TYR A 38 8.32 -19.57 -17.16
C TYR A 38 8.78 -19.25 -18.59
N GLU A 39 9.84 -18.44 -18.74
CA GLU A 39 10.47 -18.16 -20.04
C GLU A 39 10.99 -19.44 -20.70
N ALA A 40 11.61 -20.34 -19.93
CA ALA A 40 12.11 -21.62 -20.44
C ALA A 40 11.00 -22.60 -20.87
N LEU A 41 9.78 -22.41 -20.37
CA LEU A 41 8.61 -23.23 -20.73
C LEU A 41 7.88 -22.68 -21.97
N ASP A 42 8.34 -21.57 -22.55
CA ASP A 42 7.70 -20.87 -23.67
C ASP A 42 6.21 -20.54 -23.40
N ILE A 43 5.88 -20.29 -22.13
CA ILE A 43 4.52 -19.94 -21.71
C ILE A 43 4.35 -18.43 -21.85
N GLU A 44 3.39 -18.03 -22.70
CA GLU A 44 3.02 -16.63 -22.84
C GLU A 44 2.57 -16.05 -21.50
N HIS A 45 3.19 -14.93 -21.11
CA HIS A 45 2.87 -14.28 -19.86
C HIS A 45 1.54 -13.52 -19.99
N SER A 46 0.63 -13.72 -19.06
CA SER A 46 -0.58 -12.90 -19.02
C SER A 46 -0.24 -11.49 -18.53
N GLU A 47 -0.06 -10.56 -19.48
CA GLU A 47 0.27 -9.16 -19.19
C GLU A 47 -0.97 -8.35 -18.77
N HIS A 48 -1.57 -8.70 -17.63
CA HIS A 48 -2.67 -7.89 -17.07
C HIS A 48 -2.14 -6.77 -16.17
N THR A 49 -1.35 -5.85 -16.76
CA THR A 49 -0.79 -4.72 -16.02
C THR A 49 -1.79 -3.59 -15.79
N GLU A 50 -2.85 -3.51 -16.60
CA GLU A 50 -3.85 -2.44 -16.56
C GLU A 50 -4.56 -2.34 -15.19
N HIS A 51 -4.98 -3.47 -14.61
CA HIS A 51 -5.63 -3.47 -13.30
C HIS A 51 -4.67 -3.04 -12.19
N PHE A 52 -3.40 -3.45 -12.29
CA PHE A 52 -2.37 -3.07 -11.33
C PHE A 52 -2.06 -1.57 -11.41
N THR A 53 -1.88 -1.03 -12.62
CA THR A 53 -1.62 0.41 -12.83
C THR A 53 -2.81 1.26 -12.40
N LYS A 54 -4.04 0.84 -12.71
CA LYS A 54 -5.27 1.49 -12.24
C LYS A 54 -5.36 1.51 -10.72
N GLY A 55 -5.07 0.39 -10.05
CA GLY A 55 -5.01 0.31 -8.60
C GLY A 55 -3.96 1.25 -8.00
N MET A 56 -2.76 1.28 -8.59
CA MET A 56 -1.66 2.13 -8.15
C MET A 56 -2.02 3.63 -8.24
N LYS A 57 -2.65 4.04 -9.36
CA LYS A 57 -3.12 5.42 -9.55
C LYS A 57 -4.18 5.80 -8.52
N HIS A 58 -5.12 4.88 -8.23
CA HIS A 58 -6.13 5.10 -7.20
C HIS A 58 -5.51 5.31 -5.82
N HIS A 59 -4.62 4.42 -5.38
CA HIS A 59 -3.95 4.55 -4.08
C HIS A 59 -3.13 5.83 -3.98
N THR A 60 -2.41 6.20 -5.04
CA THR A 60 -1.62 7.43 -5.08
C THR A 60 -2.50 8.67 -4.88
N SER A 61 -3.61 8.76 -5.63
CA SER A 61 -4.56 9.86 -5.50
C SER A 61 -5.26 9.88 -4.14
N TYR A 62 -5.67 8.71 -3.64
CA TYR A 62 -6.28 8.56 -2.31
C TYR A 62 -5.35 9.05 -1.20
N HIS A 63 -4.07 8.62 -1.21
CA HIS A 63 -3.08 9.03 -0.21
C HIS A 63 -2.75 10.51 -0.28
N PHE A 64 -2.76 11.11 -1.48
CA PHE A 64 -2.61 12.55 -1.64
C PHE A 64 -3.79 13.30 -1.02
N ARG A 65 -5.03 12.93 -1.37
CA ARG A 65 -6.24 13.52 -0.80
C ARG A 65 -6.30 13.34 0.72
N TYR A 66 -5.95 12.17 1.22
CA TYR A 66 -5.90 11.89 2.65
C TYR A 66 -4.91 12.80 3.38
N ARG A 67 -3.71 13.02 2.81
CA ARG A 67 -2.71 13.95 3.37
C ARG A 67 -3.23 15.38 3.43
N ILE A 68 -3.88 15.87 2.38
CA ILE A 68 -4.50 17.21 2.37
C ILE A 68 -5.58 17.32 3.45
N MET A 69 -6.51 16.37 3.49
CA MET A 69 -7.60 16.38 4.47
C MET A 69 -7.08 16.29 5.91
N LYS A 70 -5.98 15.56 6.14
CA LYS A 70 -5.32 15.50 7.44
C LYS A 70 -4.78 16.87 7.85
N VAL A 71 -4.13 17.59 6.94
CA VAL A 71 -3.61 18.95 7.20
C VAL A 71 -4.76 19.92 7.48
N ILE A 72 -5.82 19.91 6.66
CA ILE A 72 -7.00 20.77 6.87
C ILE A 72 -7.62 20.52 8.25
N ARG A 73 -7.79 19.25 8.65
CA ARG A 73 -8.30 18.91 9.98
C ARG A 73 -7.43 19.45 11.12
N ILE A 74 -6.10 19.38 10.97
CA ILE A 74 -5.17 19.92 11.97
C ILE A 74 -5.31 21.45 12.05
N ILE A 75 -5.39 22.15 10.92
CA ILE A 75 -5.57 23.60 10.87
C ILE A 75 -6.88 24.01 11.57
N ILE A 76 -7.98 23.30 11.30
CA ILE A 76 -9.28 23.54 11.95
C ILE A 76 -9.17 23.36 13.47
N LEU A 77 -8.55 22.27 13.94
CA LEU A 77 -8.37 22.02 15.37
C LEU A 77 -7.54 23.11 16.05
N ILE A 78 -6.44 23.55 15.42
CA ILE A 78 -5.62 24.65 15.94
C ILE A 78 -6.43 25.95 15.97
N GLY A 79 -7.19 26.26 14.92
CA GLY A 79 -8.06 27.43 14.86
C GLY A 79 -9.09 27.46 16.00
N LEU A 80 -9.75 26.32 16.26
CA LEU A 80 -10.69 26.18 17.38
C LEU A 80 -10.02 26.40 18.74
N LEU A 81 -8.82 25.84 18.95
CA LEU A 81 -8.07 26.04 20.19
C LEU A 81 -7.72 27.52 20.42
N ILE A 82 -7.32 28.24 19.37
CA ILE A 82 -7.03 29.68 19.46
C ILE A 82 -8.29 30.47 19.82
N LEU A 83 -9.44 30.14 19.22
CA LEU A 83 -10.71 30.79 19.54
C LEU A 83 -11.12 30.57 20.99
N ILE A 84 -10.99 29.34 21.50
CA ILE A 84 -11.26 29.00 22.90
C ILE A 84 -10.33 29.81 23.82
N PHE A 85 -9.03 29.85 23.51
CA PHE A 85 -8.06 30.59 24.31
C PHE A 85 -8.37 32.09 24.37
N LYS A 86 -8.72 32.70 23.22
CA LYS A 86 -9.15 34.10 23.18
C LYS A 86 -10.44 34.34 23.97
N GLY A 87 -11.44 33.46 23.84
CA GLY A 87 -12.68 33.56 24.60
C GLY A 87 -12.45 33.52 26.12
N VAL A 88 -11.59 32.61 26.59
CA VAL A 88 -11.20 32.51 28.00
C VAL A 88 -10.42 33.75 28.47
N SER A 89 -9.55 34.31 27.61
CA SER A 89 -8.79 35.52 27.94
C SER A 89 -9.63 36.79 28.01
N ILE A 90 -10.75 36.86 27.29
CA ILE A 90 -11.69 38.00 27.34
C ILE A 90 -12.56 37.95 28.61
N TRP A 91 -12.78 36.75 29.14
CA TRP A 91 -13.61 36.52 30.33
C TRP A 91 -12.84 36.58 31.66
N LYS A 92 -11.51 36.66 31.61
CA LYS A 92 -10.63 36.97 32.75
C LYS A 92 -10.40 38.47 32.85
#